data_AF-A0A7K0V3X7-F1
#
_entry.id   AF-A0A7K0V3X7-F1
#
_cell.length_a   1.000
_cell.length_b   1.000
_cell.length_c   1.000
_cell.angle_alpha   90.00
_cell.angle_beta   90.00
_cell.angle_gamma   90.00
#
_symmetry.space_group_name_H-M   'P 1'
#
loop_
_entity.id
_entity.type
_entity.pdbx_description
1 polymer ?
#
loop_
_entity_poly.entity_id
_entity_poly.type
_entity_poly.pdbx_seq_one_letter_code
_entity_poly.pdbx_strand_id
1 'polypeptide(L)' 'MVEIREAGTAEIKAVAATMARAFDDSPVTQWIMPTDRLRPIALRAFFGAAAIDAHRHGKVWVAIEAGA' A
#
# COMPACT_ATOMS: atom_id res chain seq x y z
N MET A 1 15.75 -3.88 14.07
CA MET A 1 15.60 -2.42 14.30
C MET A 1 14.87 -1.87 13.10
N VAL A 2 13.82 -1.08 13.28
CA VAL A 2 13.03 -0.55 12.16
C VAL A 2 13.54 0.85 11.81
N GLU A 3 13.98 1.03 10.57
CA GLU A 3 14.29 2.35 10.00
C GLU A 3 13.07 2.86 9.23
N ILE A 4 12.70 4.13 9.44
CA ILE A 4 11.61 4.78 8.70
C ILE A 4 12.21 5.86 7.82
N ARG A 5 11.89 5.82 6.52
CA ARG A 5 12.33 6.82 5.54
C ARG A 5 11.29 7.05 4.45
N GLU A 6 11.47 8.12 3.68
CA GLU A 6 10.67 8.35 2.49
C GLU A 6 10.88 7.20 1.48
N ALA A 7 9.79 6.81 0.82
CA ALA A 7 9.81 5.78 -0.22
C ALA A 7 10.35 6.34 -1.53
N GLY A 8 11.25 5.60 -2.18
CA GLY A 8 11.65 5.86 -3.56
C GLY A 8 10.62 5.33 -4.57
N THR A 9 10.71 5.80 -5.81
CA THR A 9 9.77 5.42 -6.88
C THR A 9 9.72 3.90 -7.14
N ALA A 10 10.84 3.19 -6.94
CA ALA A 10 10.91 1.74 -7.10
C ALA A 10 10.05 0.97 -6.07
N GLU A 11 9.75 1.59 -4.92
CA GLU A 11 9.07 0.94 -3.79
C GLU A 11 7.54 1.05 -3.88
N ILE A 12 7.02 1.88 -4.80
CA ILE A 12 5.58 2.13 -4.93
C ILE A 12 4.77 0.85 -5.14
N LYS A 13 5.29 -0.10 -5.92
CA LYS A 13 4.64 -1.41 -6.11
C LYS A 13 4.57 -2.21 -4.80
N ALA A 14 5.64 -2.17 -4.00
CA ALA A 14 5.70 -2.85 -2.70
C ALA A 14 4.78 -2.18 -1.67
N VAL A 15 4.71 -0.85 -1.67
CA VAL A 15 3.76 -0.08 -0.85
C VAL A 15 2.32 -0.48 -1.19
N ALA A 16 1.95 -0.48 -2.48
CA ALA A 16 0.62 -0.85 -2.91
C ALA A 16 0.24 -2.28 -2.51
N ALA A 17 1.16 -3.24 -2.66
CA ALA A 17 0.94 -4.63 -2.27
C ALA A 17 0.79 -4.78 -0.74
N THR A 18 1.62 -4.07 0.03
CA THR A 18 1.59 -4.10 1.50
C THR A 18 0.28 -3.51 2.03
N MET A 19 -0.11 -2.34 1.54
CA MET A 19 -1.35 -1.68 1.91
C MET A 19 -2.57 -2.50 1.51
N ALA A 20 -2.58 -3.06 0.29
CA ALA A 20 -3.67 -3.92 -0.16
C ALA A 20 -3.86 -5.14 0.76
N ARG A 21 -2.76 -5.78 1.19
CA ARG A 21 -2.83 -6.90 2.14
C ARG A 21 -3.29 -6.45 3.53
N ALA A 22 -2.79 -5.32 4.02
CA ALA A 22 -3.09 -4.82 5.36
C ALA A 22 -4.55 -4.37 5.53
N PHE A 23 -5.22 -4.02 4.44
CA PHE A 23 -6.59 -3.53 4.46
C PHE A 23 -7.57 -4.47 3.75
N ASP A 24 -7.19 -5.68 3.34
CA ASP A 24 -8.10 -6.59 2.61
C ASP A 24 -9.29 -7.07 3.45
N ASP A 25 -9.10 -7.17 4.77
CA ASP A 25 -10.07 -7.57 5.78
C ASP A 25 -10.70 -6.38 6.52
N SER A 26 -10.36 -5.15 6.15
CA SER A 26 -10.95 -3.96 6.77
C SER A 26 -12.45 -3.90 6.48
N PRO A 27 -13.32 -3.64 7.48
CA PRO A 27 -14.76 -3.50 7.24
C PRO A 27 -15.10 -2.45 6.18
N VAL A 28 -14.29 -1.38 6.07
CA VAL A 28 -14.48 -0.32 5.08
C VAL A 28 -14.19 -0.83 3.67
N THR A 29 -13.09 -1.54 3.46
CA THR A 29 -12.75 -2.06 2.13
C THR A 29 -13.67 -3.20 1.71
N GLN A 30 -14.13 -4.02 2.66
CA GLN A 30 -15.18 -5.02 2.43
C GLN A 30 -16.49 -4.38 1.99
N TRP A 31 -16.86 -3.24 2.58
CA TRP A 31 -18.05 -2.49 2.19
C TRP A 31 -17.93 -1.84 0.81
N ILE A 32 -16.80 -1.20 0.50
CA ILE A 32 -16.58 -0.51 -0.80
C ILE A 32 -16.34 -1.52 -1.94
N MET A 33 -15.63 -2.60 -1.66
CA MET A 33 -15.23 -3.64 -2.62
C MET A 33 -15.75 -5.01 -2.15
N PRO A 34 -17.06 -5.28 -2.31
CA PRO A 34 -17.72 -6.43 -1.69
C PRO A 34 -17.34 -7.78 -2.31
N THR A 35 -16.82 -7.81 -3.53
CA THR A 35 -16.43 -9.06 -4.19
C THR A 35 -15.06 -9.53 -3.69
N ASP A 36 -15.03 -10.49 -2.76
CA ASP A 36 -13.80 -11.05 -2.16
C ASP A 36 -12.74 -11.42 -3.20
N ARG A 37 -13.13 -12.13 -4.27
CA ARG A 37 -12.19 -12.56 -5.32
C ARG A 37 -11.51 -11.40 -6.05
N LEU A 38 -12.19 -10.25 -6.15
CA LEU A 38 -11.68 -9.09 -6.89
C LEU A 38 -11.03 -8.04 -5.98
N ARG A 39 -11.36 -8.05 -4.67
CA ARG A 39 -10.89 -7.05 -3.71
C ARG A 39 -9.36 -6.93 -3.64
N PRO A 40 -8.56 -8.01 -3.59
CA PRO A 40 -7.10 -7.88 -3.57
C PRO A 40 -6.53 -7.18 -4.82
N ILE A 41 -7.16 -7.39 -5.98
CA ILE A 41 -6.75 -6.77 -7.25
C ILE A 41 -7.13 -5.29 -7.24
N ALA A 42 -8.37 -4.98 -6.84
CA ALA A 42 -8.89 -3.62 -6.76
C ALA A 42 -8.12 -2.78 -5.73
N LEU A 43 -7.78 -3.34 -4.56
CA LEU A 43 -7.00 -2.65 -3.53
C LEU A 43 -5.57 -2.37 -3.97
N ARG A 44 -4.92 -3.31 -4.69
CA ARG A 44 -3.59 -3.05 -5.27
C ARG A 44 -3.63 -1.89 -6.27
N ALA A 45 -4.66 -1.81 -7.10
CA ALA A 45 -4.83 -0.70 -8.03
C ALA A 45 -5.09 0.62 -7.30
N PHE A 46 -5.99 0.60 -6.30
CA PHE A 46 -6.34 1.76 -5.48
C PHE A 46 -5.13 2.33 -4.74
N PHE A 47 -4.43 1.50 -3.96
CA PHE A 47 -3.26 1.96 -3.21
C PHE A 47 -2.07 2.27 -4.12
N GLY A 48 -1.97 1.62 -5.29
CA GLY A 48 -0.99 2.00 -6.31
C GLY A 48 -1.20 3.42 -6.81
N ALA A 49 -2.43 3.77 -7.19
CA ALA A 49 -2.77 5.13 -7.63
C ALA A 49 -2.55 6.16 -6.51
N ALA A 50 -3.00 5.85 -5.29
CA ALA A 50 -2.82 6.73 -4.14
C ALA A 50 -1.34 6.94 -3.79
N ALA A 51 -0.52 5.89 -3.83
CA ALA A 51 0.92 5.99 -3.56
C ALA A 51 1.65 6.77 -4.66
N ILE A 52 1.29 6.61 -5.94
CA ILE A 52 1.86 7.40 -7.05
C ILE A 52 1.58 8.90 -6.83
N ASP A 53 0.35 9.25 -6.46
CA ASP A 53 -0.03 10.64 -6.22
C ASP A 53 0.68 11.21 -4.99
N ALA A 54 0.62 10.51 -3.85
CA ALA A 54 1.24 10.94 -2.60
C ALA A 54 2.77 11.05 -2.70
N HIS A 55 3.43 10.18 -3.48
CA HIS A 55 4.89 10.20 -3.66
C HIS A 55 5.38 11.48 -4.34
N ARG A 56 4.59 12.07 -5.25
CA ARG A 56 4.91 13.37 -5.87
C ARG A 56 5.04 14.51 -4.85
N HIS A 57 4.51 14.31 -3.65
CA HIS A 57 4.50 15.28 -2.57
C HIS A 57 5.35 14.85 -1.37
N GLY A 58 6.16 13.80 -1.49
CA GLY A 58 6.98 13.27 -0.40
C GLY A 58 6.18 12.70 0.77
N LYS A 59 4.96 12.19 0.50
CA LYS A 59 4.02 11.72 1.52
C LYS A 59 3.92 10.20 1.64
N VAL A 60 4.88 9.46 1.09
CA VAL A 60 4.94 8.00 1.20
C VAL A 60 6.18 7.63 2.00
N TRP A 61 5.98 6.92 3.09
CA TRP A 61 7.03 6.50 4.01
C TRP A 61 7.02 4.98 4.13
N VAL A 62 8.19 4.38 4.22
CA VAL A 62 8.39 2.94 4.39
C VAL A 62 9.17 2.67 5.67
N ALA A 63 8.82 1.56 6.31
CA ALA A 63 9.53 1.00 7.45
C ALA A 63 10.32 -0.23 6.99
N ILE A 64 11.62 -0.25 7.21
CA ILE A 64 12.52 -1.34 6.81
C ILE A 64 13.09 -2.00 8.05
N GLU A 65 12.94 -3.32 8.12
CA GLU A 65 13.60 -4.15 9.12
C GLU A 65 15.10 -4.23 8.79
N ALA A 66 15.95 -3.62 9.60
CA ALA A 66 17.40 -3.75 9.45
C ALA A 66 17.84 -5.17 9.83
N GLY A 67 18.38 -5.92 8.86
CA GLY A 67 19.01 -7.24 9.08
C GLY A 67 18.49 -8.41 8.25
N ALA A 68 17.81 -8.17 7.12
CA ALA A 68 17.46 -9.20 6.13
C ALA A 68 18.50 -9.31 5.02
#